data_AF-A0A2S5RD00-F1
#
_entry.id   AF-A0A2S5RD00-F1
#
_cell.length_a   1.000
_cell.length_b   1.000
_cell.length_c   1.000
_cell.angle_alpha   90.00
_cell.angle_beta   90.00
_cell.angle_gamma   90.00
#
_symmetry.space_group_name_H-M   'P 1'
#
loop_
_entity.id
_entity.type
_entity.pdbx_description
1 polymer ?
#
loop_
_entity_poly.entity_id
_entity_poly.type
_entity_poly.pdbx_seq_one_letter_code
_entity_poly.pdbx_strand_id
1 'polypeptide(L)'
;MYIAIEKNSRGSLDVKLAAFDKLLLNAAKLALQKEIVDVEIHTQINSENLLYVLVKIVLPKAILTTSVNEKKINQNIEGAVLQTLNLKPKSIAIAYTRN
;
A
#
# COMPACT_ATOMS: atom_id res chain seq x y z
N MET A 1 -6.69 23.06 1.61
CA MET A 1 -7.34 22.46 2.79
C MET A 1 -6.23 22.04 3.74
N TYR A 2 -6.05 22.76 4.85
CA TYR A 2 -5.00 22.49 5.83
C TYR A 2 -5.60 21.65 6.95
N ILE A 3 -5.19 20.39 7.05
CA ILE A 3 -5.62 19.51 8.14
C ILE A 3 -4.58 19.66 9.26
N ALA A 4 -4.90 20.45 10.28
CA ALA A 4 -4.12 20.49 11.51
C ALA A 4 -4.33 19.16 12.27
N ILE A 5 -3.25 18.45 12.55
CA ILE A 5 -3.25 17.14 13.18
C ILE A 5 -2.98 17.32 14.67
N GLU A 6 -4.04 17.42 15.48
CA GLU A 6 -3.92 17.31 16.93
C GLU A 6 -3.85 15.85 17.40
N LYS A 7 -3.04 15.66 18.44
CA LYS A 7 -2.54 14.38 18.94
C LYS A 7 -3.54 13.78 19.92
N ASN A 8 -4.28 12.75 19.49
CA ASN A 8 -4.86 11.76 20.39
C ASN A 8 -4.24 10.41 20.05
N SER A 9 -3.24 10.00 20.84
CA SER A 9 -2.02 9.35 20.36
C SER A 9 -2.12 7.89 19.93
N ARG A 10 -3.24 7.19 20.19
CA ARG A 10 -3.40 5.78 19.78
C ARG A 10 -4.52 5.60 18.75
N GLY A 11 -5.77 5.91 19.09
CA GLY A 11 -6.90 5.68 18.18
C GLY A 11 -6.90 6.53 16.89
N SER A 12 -6.38 7.76 16.91
CA SER A 12 -6.36 8.60 15.70
C SER A 12 -5.27 8.17 14.70
N LEU A 13 -4.19 7.55 15.17
CA LEU A 13 -3.09 7.09 14.34
C LEU A 13 -3.50 5.81 13.59
N ASP A 14 -4.15 4.87 14.27
CA ASP A 14 -4.64 3.63 13.66
C ASP A 14 -5.69 3.89 12.55
N VAL A 15 -6.63 4.81 12.80
CA VAL A 15 -7.63 5.21 11.78
C VAL A 15 -6.95 5.87 10.56
N LYS A 16 -5.90 6.66 10.79
CA LYS A 16 -5.12 7.29 9.69
C LYS A 16 -4.34 6.27 8.88
N LEU A 17 -3.70 5.29 9.55
CA LEU A 17 -3.00 4.20 8.87
C LEU A 17 -3.97 3.33 8.07
N ALA A 18 -5.13 2.99 8.63
CA ALA A 18 -6.15 2.24 7.89
C ALA A 18 -6.70 3.00 6.66
N ALA A 19 -6.87 4.32 6.76
CA ALA A 19 -7.25 5.15 5.62
C ALA A 19 -6.12 5.23 4.58
N PHE A 20 -4.88 5.28 5.03
CA PHE A 20 -3.69 5.29 4.18
C PHE A 20 -3.50 3.96 3.45
N ASP A 21 -3.68 2.82 4.14
CA ASP A 21 -3.67 1.48 3.54
C ASP A 21 -4.69 1.38 2.40
N LYS A 22 -5.90 1.93 2.59
CA LYS A 22 -6.94 1.97 1.53
C LYS A 22 -6.53 2.85 0.34
N LEU A 23 -5.85 3.96 0.58
CA LEU A 23 -5.34 4.83 -0.48
C LEU A 23 -4.28 4.09 -1.31
N LEU A 24 -3.32 3.46 -0.63
CA LEU A 24 -2.28 2.67 -1.30
C LEU A 24 -2.85 1.44 -2.01
N LEU A 25 -3.90 0.83 -1.45
CA LEU A 25 -4.61 -0.28 -2.09
C LEU A 25 -5.18 0.15 -3.44
N ASN A 26 -5.81 1.32 -3.51
CA ASN A 26 -6.32 1.86 -4.76
C ASN A 26 -5.18 2.14 -5.75
N ALA A 27 -4.07 2.73 -5.28
CA ALA A 27 -2.90 2.98 -6.12
C ALA A 27 -2.29 1.69 -6.70
N ALA A 28 -2.20 0.63 -5.90
CA ALA A 28 -1.72 -0.68 -6.33
C ALA A 28 -2.68 -1.32 -7.34
N LYS A 29 -4.00 -1.27 -7.09
CA LYS A 29 -5.03 -1.83 -7.99
C LYS A 29 -5.02 -1.23 -9.39
N LEU A 30 -4.64 0.04 -9.56
CA LEU A 30 -4.49 0.67 -10.88
C LEU A 30 -3.42 0.01 -11.76
N ALA A 31 -2.46 -0.69 -11.17
CA ALA A 31 -1.40 -1.39 -11.89
C ALA A 31 -1.70 -2.90 -12.06
N LEU A 32 -2.75 -3.41 -11.43
CA LEU A 32 -3.12 -4.82 -11.45
C LEU A 32 -4.12 -5.13 -12.57
N GLN A 33 -4.09 -6.37 -13.04
CA GLN A 33 -5.09 -6.89 -13.96
C GLN A 33 -6.42 -7.10 -13.22
N LYS A 34 -7.54 -6.96 -13.94
CA LYS A 34 -8.90 -7.11 -13.36
C LYS A 34 -9.16 -8.48 -12.73
N GLU A 35 -8.39 -9.49 -13.14
CA GLU A 35 -8.49 -10.87 -12.66
C GLU A 35 -7.88 -11.07 -11.25
N ILE A 36 -7.09 -10.11 -10.77
CA ILE A 36 -6.52 -10.11 -9.43
C ILE A 36 -7.56 -9.47 -8.50
N VAL A 37 -8.33 -10.32 -7.83
CA VAL A 37 -9.50 -9.90 -7.05
C VAL A 37 -9.11 -9.44 -5.65
N ASP A 38 -8.08 -10.05 -5.07
CA ASP A 38 -7.78 -9.88 -3.65
C ASP A 38 -6.33 -9.43 -3.41
N VAL A 39 -6.24 -8.24 -2.80
CA VAL A 39 -5.00 -7.49 -2.58
C VAL A 39 -5.14 -6.81 -1.23
N GLU A 40 -4.16 -7.00 -0.38
CA GLU A 40 -4.07 -6.34 0.91
C GLU A 40 -2.82 -5.45 0.95
N ILE A 41 -2.94 -4.29 1.56
CA ILE A 41 -1.81 -3.42 1.86
C ILE A 41 -1.66 -3.36 3.37
N HIS A 42 -0.43 -3.51 3.84
CA HIS A 42 -0.06 -3.17 5.21
C HIS A 42 1.05 -2.14 5.19
N THR A 43 0.83 -1.03 5.87
CA THR A 43 1.85 -0.01 6.09
C THR A 43 2.35 -0.05 7.53
N GLN A 44 3.65 0.17 7.69
CA GLN A 44 4.26 0.35 8.98
C GLN A 44 5.19 1.56 8.93
N ILE A 45 5.01 2.49 9.86
CA ILE A 45 5.93 3.59 10.10
C ILE A 45 6.65 3.30 11.41
N ASN A 46 7.97 3.20 11.37
CA ASN A 46 8.77 2.98 12.57
C ASN A 46 9.04 4.30 13.32
N SER A 47 9.68 4.22 14.48
CA SER A 47 10.03 5.37 15.32
C SER A 47 11.00 6.36 14.66
N GLU A 48 11.67 5.97 13.58
CA GLU A 48 12.58 6.80 12.79
C GLU A 48 11.88 7.46 11.58
N ASN A 49 10.54 7.43 11.54
CA ASN A 49 9.72 7.89 10.41
C ASN A 49 10.03 7.18 9.08
N LEU A 50 10.59 5.97 9.13
CA LEU A 50 10.76 5.14 7.94
C LEU A 50 9.47 4.39 7.65
N LEU A 51 8.94 4.62 6.45
CA LEU A 51 7.75 3.93 5.95
C LEU A 51 8.14 2.64 5.22
N TYR A 52 7.51 1.55 5.64
CA TYR A 52 7.55 0.25 4.99
C TYR A 52 6.16 -0.09 4.48
N VAL A 53 6.09 -0.61 3.25
CA VAL A 53 4.84 -1.02 2.62
C VAL A 53 4.95 -2.48 2.23
N LEU A 54 4.01 -3.30 2.69
CA LEU A 54 3.85 -4.68 2.25
C LEU A 54 2.57 -4.78 1.43
N VAL A 55 2.72 -5.21 0.17
CA VAL A 55 1.64 -5.52 -0.75
C VAL A 55 1.48 -7.04 -0.79
N LYS A 56 0.36 -7.54 -0.30
CA LYS A 56 0.00 -8.97 -0.43
C LYS A 56 -0.96 -9.12 -1.58
N ILE A 57 -0.62 -9.97 -2.53
CA ILE A 57 -1.46 -10.27 -3.68
C ILE A 57 -1.86 -11.73 -3.61
N VAL A 58 -3.17 -11.98 -3.53
CA VAL A 58 -3.72 -13.32 -3.57
C VAL A 58 -4.03 -13.66 -5.03
N LEU A 59 -3.30 -14.61 -5.58
CA LEU A 59 -3.50 -15.08 -6.95
C LEU A 59 -4.51 -16.25 -6.95
N PRO A 60 -5.56 -16.19 -7.80
CA PRO A 60 -6.49 -17.32 -7.95
C PRO A 60 -5.78 -18.57 -8.49
N LYS A 61 -6.10 -19.79 -7.99
CA LYS A 61 -5.56 -21.07 -8.52
C LYS A 61 -5.60 -21.19 -10.04
N ALA A 62 -6.64 -20.62 -10.67
CA ALA A 62 -6.88 -20.73 -12.10
C ALA A 62 -5.84 -19.96 -12.95
N ILE A 63 -5.14 -18.98 -12.37
CA ILE A 63 -4.15 -18.19 -13.10
C ILE A 63 -2.78 -18.87 -12.99
N LEU A 64 -2.42 -19.60 -14.05
CA LEU A 64 -1.14 -20.31 -14.15
C LEU A 64 0.03 -19.35 -14.42
N THR A 65 -0.22 -18.23 -15.09
CA THR A 65 0.78 -17.23 -15.47
C THR A 65 0.22 -15.82 -15.29
N THR A 66 0.27 -15.27 -14.06
CA THR A 66 -0.04 -13.85 -13.85
C THR A 66 1.20 -13.02 -14.11
N SER A 67 1.11 -12.09 -15.06
CA SER A 67 2.14 -11.05 -15.24
C SER A 67 1.77 -9.84 -14.38
N VAL A 68 2.31 -9.80 -13.16
CA VAL A 68 2.17 -8.64 -12.28
C VAL A 68 3.29 -7.65 -12.58
N ASN A 69 2.92 -6.44 -12.99
CA ASN A 69 3.89 -5.38 -13.25
C ASN A 69 4.29 -4.70 -11.93
N GLU A 70 5.19 -5.34 -11.18
CA GLU A 70 5.70 -4.85 -9.91
C GLU A 70 6.30 -3.46 -10.00
N LYS A 71 6.98 -3.15 -11.11
CA LYS A 71 7.57 -1.82 -11.33
C LYS A 71 6.49 -0.74 -11.32
N LYS A 72 5.36 -0.98 -11.98
CA LYS A 72 4.24 -0.04 -12.03
C LYS A 72 3.53 0.08 -10.68
N ILE A 73 3.40 -1.02 -9.94
CA ILE A 73 2.87 -1.00 -8.56
C ILE A 73 3.75 -0.12 -7.68
N ASN A 74 5.07 -0.33 -7.71
CA ASN A 74 6.02 0.45 -6.93
C ASN A 74 5.94 1.93 -7.28
N GLN A 75 5.90 2.29 -8.56
CA GLN A 75 5.77 3.68 -9.00
C GLN A 75 4.47 4.33 -8.51
N ASN A 76 3.35 3.61 -8.60
CA ASN A 76 2.05 4.12 -8.14
C ASN A 76 2.05 4.33 -6.62
N ILE A 77 2.58 3.37 -5.85
CA ILE A 77 2.66 3.47 -4.39
C ILE A 77 3.60 4.60 -4.00
N GLU A 78 4.79 4.70 -4.60
CA GLU A 78 5.73 5.80 -4.32
C GLU A 78 5.08 7.16 -4.58
N GLY A 79 4.38 7.32 -5.71
CA GLY A 79 3.65 8.55 -6.03
C GLY A 79 2.57 8.89 -5.01
N ALA A 80 1.76 7.90 -4.62
CA ALA A 80 0.69 8.06 -3.64
C ALA A 80 1.23 8.44 -2.25
N VAL A 81 2.31 7.79 -1.81
CA VAL A 81 2.98 8.09 -0.54
C VAL A 81 3.55 9.50 -0.57
N LEU A 82 4.26 9.87 -1.65
CA LEU A 82 4.88 11.19 -1.78
C LEU A 82 3.83 12.30 -1.76
N GLN A 83 2.70 12.12 -2.47
CA GLN A 83 1.60 13.09 -2.49
C GLN A 83 0.90 13.24 -1.13
N THR A 84 0.80 12.15 -0.37
CA THR A 84 0.02 12.12 0.88
C THR A 84 0.83 12.52 2.11
N LEU A 85 2.06 12.00 2.21
CA LEU A 85 2.90 12.14 3.40
C LEU A 85 4.16 12.96 3.14
N ASN A 86 4.46 13.30 1.88
CA ASN A 86 5.72 13.95 1.48
C ASN A 86 6.96 13.19 1.96
N LEU A 87 6.87 11.85 1.95
CA LEU A 87 7.92 10.92 2.34
C LEU A 87 8.21 9.95 1.20
N LYS A 88 9.40 9.33 1.23
CA LYS A 88 9.75 8.22 0.35
C LYS A 88 9.68 6.90 1.14
N PRO A 89 8.97 5.87 0.66
CA PRO A 89 9.04 4.54 1.26
C PRO A 89 10.49 4.06 1.33
N LYS A 90 10.89 3.52 2.47
CA LYS A 90 12.19 2.87 2.62
C LYS A 90 12.23 1.55 1.85
N SER A 91 11.11 0.83 1.85
CA SER A 91 10.94 -0.44 1.14
C SER A 91 9.48 -0.65 0.78
N ILE A 92 9.26 -1.18 -0.42
CA ILE A 92 7.98 -1.72 -0.86
C ILE A 92 8.23 -3.20 -1.18
N ALA A 93 7.64 -4.09 -0.38
CA ALA A 93 7.72 -5.53 -0.57
C ALA A 93 6.42 -6.02 -1.20
N ILE A 94 6.52 -6.88 -2.20
CA ILE A 94 5.37 -7.52 -2.84
C ILE A 94 5.45 -9.01 -2.54
N ALA A 95 4.42 -9.55 -1.91
CA ALA A 95 4.31 -10.95 -1.55
C ALA A 95 3.12 -11.56 -2.28
N TYR A 96 3.31 -12.76 -2.82
CA TYR A 96 2.27 -13.51 -3.52
C TYR A 96 1.86 -14.70 -2.67
N THR A 97 0.56 -14.92 -2.56
CA THR A 97 0.00 -16.16 -2.04
C THR A 97 -0.93 -16.79 -3.06
N ARG A 98 -0.95 -18.11 -3.13
CA ARG A 98 -1.88 -18.88 -3.97
C ARG A 98 -2.88 -19.56 -3.04
N ASN A 99 -4.14 -19.16 -3.15
CA ASN A 99 -5.27 -19.88 -2.56
C ASN A 99 -5.84 -20.85 -3.56
#